data_AF-A0A2A2XXG6-F1
#
_entry.id   AF-A0A2A2XXG6-F1
#
_cell.length_a   1.000
_cell.length_b   1.000
_cell.length_c   1.000
_cell.angle_alpha   90.00
_cell.angle_beta   90.00
_cell.angle_gamma   90.00
#
_symmetry.space_group_name_H-M   'P 1'
#
loop_
_entity.id
_entity.type
_entity.pdbx_description
1 polymer ?
#
loop_
_entity_poly.entity_id
_entity_poly.type
_entity_poly.pdbx_seq_one_letter_code
_entity_poly.pdbx_strand_id
1 'polypeptide(L)'
;MWIKAVAGGLLILAFILFAVWQMGAGISDAKMTGIVVAKDFKPMAEPEKQITIHKSGDVRSDRVEGEYVITVEVLQKDGTRKPYTVWLNDKMRYDSIKVGDNFDIGPYLVR
;
A
#
# COMPACT_ATOMS: atom_id res chain seq x y z
N MET A 1 -10.56 17.80 48.20
CA MET A 1 -10.15 18.62 47.03
C MET A 1 -9.30 17.82 46.04
N TRP A 2 -8.32 17.02 46.52
CA TRP A 2 -7.43 16.18 45.70
C TRP A 2 -8.13 15.13 44.80
N ILE A 3 -9.19 14.49 45.27
CA ILE A 3 -9.94 13.48 44.50
C ILE A 3 -10.55 14.06 43.20
N LYS A 4 -10.97 15.33 43.22
CA LYS A 4 -11.52 16.01 42.03
C LYS A 4 -10.45 16.27 40.97
N ALA A 5 -9.22 16.57 41.41
CA ALA A 5 -8.08 16.76 40.51
C ALA A 5 -7.62 15.43 39.89
N VAL A 6 -7.57 14.35 40.68
CA VAL A 6 -7.25 13.00 40.19
C VAL A 6 -8.30 12.51 39.20
N ALA A 7 -9.58 12.73 39.49
CA ALA A 7 -10.68 12.39 38.59
C ALA A 7 -10.61 13.18 37.26
N GLY A 8 -10.27 14.47 37.32
CA GLY A 8 -10.07 15.29 36.12
C GLY A 8 -8.90 14.79 35.26
N GLY A 9 -7.78 14.41 35.89
CA GLY A 9 -6.63 13.84 35.19
C GLY A 9 -6.96 12.52 34.49
N LEU A 10 -7.71 11.62 35.15
CA LEU A 10 -8.16 10.36 34.55
C LEU A 10 -9.11 10.58 33.37
N LEU A 11 -9.99 11.59 33.44
CA LEU A 11 -10.90 11.94 32.35
C LEU A 11 -10.14 12.43 31.11
N ILE A 12 -9.14 13.29 31.31
CA ILE A 12 -8.29 13.78 30.22
C ILE A 12 -7.49 12.63 29.60
N LEU A 13 -6.93 11.73 30.43
CA LEU A 13 -6.20 10.57 29.95
C LEU A 13 -7.10 9.63 29.13
N ALA A 14 -8.31 9.34 29.62
CA ALA A 14 -9.28 8.52 28.91
C ALA A 14 -9.70 9.15 27.57
N PHE A 15 -9.86 10.48 27.52
CA PHE A 15 -10.17 11.20 26.29
C PHE A 15 -9.04 11.10 25.26
N ILE A 16 -7.78 11.26 25.69
CA ILE A 16 -6.61 11.13 24.80
C ILE A 16 -6.52 9.71 24.24
N LEU A 17 -6.66 8.69 25.09
CA LEU A 17 -6.63 7.28 24.66
C LEU A 17 -7.76 6.98 23.68
N PHE A 18 -8.96 7.50 23.92
CA PHE A 18 -10.09 7.36 23.01
C PHE A 18 -9.84 8.05 21.66
N ALA A 19 -9.29 9.26 21.67
CA ALA A 19 -8.95 9.98 20.44
C ALA A 19 -7.89 9.26 19.61
N VAL A 20 -6.83 8.74 20.25
CA VAL A 20 -5.78 7.96 19.57
C VAL A 20 -6.35 6.68 18.97
N TRP A 21 -7.25 6.00 19.70
CA TRP A 21 -7.90 4.79 19.20
C TRP A 21 -8.80 5.06 17.98
N GLN A 22 -9.60 6.14 18.02
CA GLN A 22 -10.42 6.57 16.87
C GLN A 22 -9.58 6.93 15.65
N MET A 23 -8.42 7.58 15.83
CA MET A 23 -7.52 7.94 14.73
C MET A 23 -6.88 6.71 14.06
N GLY A 24 -6.53 5.68 14.84
CA GLY A 24 -5.98 4.43 14.30
C GLY A 24 -6.97 3.66 13.43
N ALA A 25 -8.25 3.66 13.78
CA ALA A 25 -9.30 2.96 13.04
C ALA A 25 -9.53 3.54 11.63
N GLY A 26 -9.42 4.86 11.47
CA GLY A 26 -9.58 5.52 10.17
C GLY A 26 -8.45 5.22 9.17
N ILE A 27 -7.23 4.97 9.66
CA ILE A 27 -6.07 4.67 8.80
C ILE A 27 -6.13 3.23 8.27
N SER A 28 -6.66 2.28 9.05
CA SER A 28 -6.87 0.90 8.56
C SER A 28 -7.97 0.82 7.50
N ASP A 29 -8.99 1.67 7.56
CA ASP A 29 -10.14 1.65 6.64
C ASP A 29 -9.81 2.30 5.26
N ALA A 30 -8.66 2.97 5.15
CA ALA A 30 -8.17 3.57 3.90
C ALA A 30 -7.20 2.66 3.13
N LYS A 31 -6.79 1.52 3.69
CA LYS A 31 -5.90 0.59 2.98
C LYS A 31 -6.70 -0.19 1.94
N MET A 32 -6.46 0.10 0.66
CA MET A 32 -6.94 -0.72 -0.45
C MET A 32 -6.07 -1.97 -0.53
N THR A 33 -6.29 -2.90 0.40
CA THR A 33 -5.57 -4.18 0.43
C THR A 33 -6.45 -5.28 -0.16
N GLY A 34 -5.88 -6.12 -1.02
CA GLY A 34 -6.58 -7.22 -1.66
C GLY A 34 -5.69 -8.45 -1.82
N ILE A 35 -6.27 -9.51 -2.37
CA ILE A 35 -5.55 -10.78 -2.60
C ILE A 35 -5.00 -10.82 -4.01
N VAL A 36 -3.74 -11.18 -4.17
CA VAL A 36 -3.13 -11.40 -5.48
C VAL A 36 -3.74 -12.65 -6.11
N VAL A 37 -4.40 -12.49 -7.26
CA VAL A 37 -5.07 -13.59 -7.97
C VAL A 37 -4.32 -14.07 -9.20
N ALA A 38 -3.52 -13.20 -9.81
CA ALA A 38 -2.73 -13.55 -10.99
C ALA A 38 -1.41 -12.77 -11.03
N LYS A 39 -0.43 -13.37 -11.70
CA LYS A 39 0.87 -12.78 -12.00
C LYS A 39 1.15 -12.98 -13.49
N ASP A 40 1.40 -11.88 -14.19
CA ASP A 40 1.69 -11.86 -15.61
C ASP A 40 3.00 -11.11 -15.86
N PHE A 41 3.90 -11.74 -16.61
CA PHE A 41 5.11 -11.09 -17.09
C PHE A 41 5.00 -10.87 -18.59
N LYS A 42 5.06 -9.60 -19.01
CA LYS A 42 5.07 -9.24 -20.43
C LYS A 42 6.49 -8.83 -20.82
N PRO A 43 7.25 -9.69 -21.51
CA PRO A 43 8.60 -9.33 -21.95
C PRO A 43 8.52 -8.18 -22.96
N MET A 44 9.37 -7.16 -22.80
CA MET A 44 9.55 -6.15 -23.83
C MET A 44 10.46 -6.71 -24.94
N ALA A 45 10.10 -6.47 -26.20
CA ALA A 45 10.86 -6.97 -27.35
C ALA A 45 12.30 -6.44 -27.40
N GLU A 46 12.54 -5.25 -26.85
CA GLU A 46 13.88 -4.69 -26.61
C GLU A 46 13.94 -4.11 -25.19
N PRO A 47 14.96 -4.43 -24.37
CA PRO A 47 15.08 -3.90 -23.02
C PRO A 47 15.38 -2.40 -23.07
N GLU A 48 14.39 -1.58 -22.72
CA GLU A 48 14.53 -0.13 -22.70
C GLU A 48 15.30 0.31 -21.45
N LYS A 49 16.26 1.24 -21.62
CA LYS A 49 16.96 1.87 -20.50
C LYS A 49 16.07 2.97 -19.94
N GLN A 50 15.40 2.69 -18.82
CA GLN A 50 14.68 3.72 -18.10
C GLN A 50 15.68 4.55 -17.27
N ILE A 51 15.81 5.83 -17.61
CA ILE A 51 16.63 6.79 -16.85
C ILE A 51 15.69 7.60 -15.96
N THR A 52 15.73 7.33 -14.66
CA THR A 52 14.99 8.13 -13.66
C THR A 52 15.93 9.16 -13.06
N ILE A 53 15.59 10.44 -13.23
CA ILE A 53 16.33 11.57 -12.65
C ILE A 53 15.58 12.01 -11.39
N HIS A 54 16.18 11.74 -10.23
CA HIS A 54 15.62 12.17 -8.96
C HIS A 54 15.87 13.67 -8.74
N LYS A 55 15.01 14.35 -7.97
CA LYS A 55 15.19 15.77 -7.60
C LYS A 55 16.50 16.06 -6.87
N SER A 56 17.15 15.03 -6.29
CA SER A 56 18.49 15.10 -5.69
C SER A 56 19.63 15.18 -6.70
N GLY A 57 19.35 14.98 -8.00
CA GLY A 57 20.35 14.86 -9.05
C GLY A 57 20.85 13.43 -9.27
N ASP A 58 20.36 12.46 -8.49
CA ASP A 58 20.71 11.04 -8.69
C ASP A 58 20.05 10.50 -9.95
N VAL A 59 20.87 9.87 -10.80
CA VAL A 59 20.43 9.23 -12.02
C VAL A 59 20.43 7.72 -11.82
N ARG A 60 19.25 7.13 -11.80
CA ARG A 60 19.09 5.68 -11.75
C ARG A 60 18.76 5.17 -13.15
N SER A 61 19.64 4.34 -13.71
CA SER A 61 19.38 3.61 -14.95
C SER A 61 18.97 2.20 -14.58
N ASP A 62 17.66 1.92 -14.63
CA ASP A 62 17.15 0.57 -14.47
C ASP A 62 16.96 -0.06 -15.86
N ARG A 63 17.48 -1.27 -16.04
CA ARG A 63 17.26 -2.07 -17.25
C ARG A 63 15.93 -2.79 -17.08
N VAL A 64 14.92 -2.39 -17.83
CA VAL A 64 13.58 -2.99 -17.74
C VAL A 64 13.53 -4.18 -18.69
N GLU A 65 13.47 -5.41 -18.16
CA GLU A 65 13.37 -6.66 -18.95
C GLU A 65 11.97 -6.85 -19.55
N GLY A 66 10.97 -6.15 -19.00
CA GLY A 66 9.57 -6.26 -19.37
C GLY A 66 8.66 -5.63 -18.32
N GLU A 67 7.35 -5.72 -18.54
CA GLU A 67 6.37 -5.30 -17.56
C GLU A 67 6.07 -6.44 -16.58
N TYR A 68 6.30 -6.18 -15.29
CA TYR A 68 5.92 -7.06 -14.20
C TYR A 68 4.53 -6.66 -13.72
N VAL A 69 3.52 -7.48 -14.00
CA VAL A 69 2.12 -7.15 -13.72
C VAL A 69 1.53 -8.15 -12.74
N ILE A 70 0.83 -7.66 -11.72
CA ILE A 70 0.02 -8.50 -10.83
C ILE A 70 -1.43 -8.05 -10.88
N THR A 71 -2.35 -9.01 -10.73
CA THR A 71 -3.78 -8.72 -10.57
C THR A 71 -4.16 -8.96 -9.12
N VAL A 72 -4.74 -7.95 -8.48
CA VAL A 72 -5.14 -7.97 -7.08
C VAL A 72 -6.65 -7.78 -6.97
N GLU A 73 -7.35 -8.73 -6.35
CA GLU A 73 -8.77 -8.59 -6.03
C GLU A 73 -8.94 -7.88 -4.69
N VAL A 74 -9.52 -6.68 -4.75
CA VAL A 74 -9.85 -5.89 -3.55
C VAL A 74 -11.32 -6.06 -3.23
N LEU A 75 -11.62 -6.36 -1.96
CA LEU A 75 -12.98 -6.36 -1.44
C LEU A 75 -13.43 -4.91 -1.22
N GLN A 76 -14.47 -4.50 -1.93
CA GLN A 76 -15.08 -3.18 -1.83
C GLN A 76 -16.04 -3.11 -0.63
N LYS A 77 -16.39 -1.88 -0.21
CA LYS A 77 -17.34 -1.65 0.90
C LYS A 77 -18.76 -2.19 0.60
N ASP A 78 -19.10 -2.38 -0.67
CA ASP A 78 -20.35 -2.98 -1.13
C ASP A 78 -20.33 -4.53 -1.14
N GLY A 79 -19.22 -5.15 -0.73
CA GLY A 79 -19.03 -6.61 -0.72
C GLY A 79 -18.60 -7.20 -2.06
N THR A 80 -18.46 -6.39 -3.12
CA THR A 80 -17.97 -6.87 -4.41
C THR A 80 -16.45 -7.01 -4.42
N ARG A 81 -15.93 -7.95 -5.20
CA ARG A 81 -14.49 -8.07 -5.45
C ARG A 81 -14.17 -7.42 -6.78
N LYS A 82 -13.29 -6.43 -6.77
CA LYS A 82 -12.86 -5.74 -7.98
C LYS A 82 -11.39 -6.08 -8.26
N PRO A 83 -11.06 -6.57 -9.48
CA PRO A 83 -9.69 -6.79 -9.87
C PRO A 83 -9.01 -5.47 -10.20
N TYR A 84 -7.77 -5.31 -9.73
CA TYR A 84 -6.89 -4.19 -10.03
C TYR A 84 -5.59 -4.70 -10.62
N THR A 85 -5.19 -4.13 -11.75
CA THR A 85 -3.92 -4.40 -12.39
C THR A 85 -2.86 -3.47 -11.81
N VAL A 86 -1.78 -4.05 -11.29
CA VAL A 86 -0.67 -3.32 -10.67
C VAL A 86 0.61 -3.61 -11.44
N TRP A 87 1.28 -2.54 -11.89
CA TRP A 87 2.59 -2.60 -12.51
C TRP A 87 3.66 -2.45 -11.43
N LEU A 88 4.55 -3.42 -11.35
CA LEU A 88 5.69 -3.41 -10.46
C LEU A 88 6.93 -2.91 -11.20
N ASN A 89 7.73 -2.11 -10.50
CA ASN A 89 8.89 -1.45 -11.08
C ASN A 89 10.11 -2.36 -11.17
N ASP A 90 10.13 -3.48 -10.43
CA ASP A 90 11.30 -4.33 -10.31
C ASP A 90 10.94 -5.81 -10.19
N LYS A 91 11.84 -6.65 -10.71
CA LYS A 91 11.74 -8.11 -10.74
C LYS A 91 11.74 -8.72 -9.35
N MET A 92 12.59 -8.22 -8.45
CA MET A 92 12.75 -8.78 -7.11
C MET A 92 11.43 -8.71 -6.31
N ARG A 93 10.72 -7.59 -6.45
CA ARG A 93 9.40 -7.39 -5.84
C ARG A 93 8.33 -8.22 -6.52
N TYR A 94 8.40 -8.40 -7.84
CA TYR A 94 7.52 -9.34 -8.54
C TYR A 94 7.74 -10.78 -8.06
N ASP A 95 8.99 -11.23 -7.91
CA ASP A 95 9.34 -12.59 -7.51
C ASP A 95 8.99 -12.89 -6.05
N SER A 96 9.05 -11.88 -5.17
CA SER A 96 8.71 -12.05 -3.75
C SER A 96 7.21 -12.18 -3.48
N ILE A 97 6.36 -11.70 -4.39
CA ILE A 97 4.90 -11.76 -4.27
C ILE A 97 4.37 -13.10 -4.79
N LYS A 98 3.51 -13.76 -4.03
CA LYS A 98 2.83 -15.01 -4.42
C LYS A 98 1.34 -14.76 -4.65
N VAL A 99 0.75 -15.61 -5.50
CA VAL A 99 -0.71 -15.68 -5.62
C VAL A 99 -1.28 -16.16 -4.29
N GLY A 100 -2.30 -15.46 -3.79
CA GLY A 100 -2.86 -15.66 -2.45
C GLY A 100 -2.33 -14.69 -1.39
N ASP A 101 -1.25 -13.94 -1.67
CA ASP A 101 -0.74 -12.95 -0.72
C ASP A 101 -1.66 -11.73 -0.62
N ASN A 102 -1.64 -11.10 0.55
CA ASN A 102 -2.32 -9.84 0.79
C ASN A 102 -1.44 -8.68 0.32
N PHE A 103 -1.95 -7.84 -0.58
CA PHE A 103 -1.20 -6.78 -1.24
C PHE A 103 -1.93 -5.44 -1.15
N ASP A 104 -1.22 -4.41 -0.68
CA ASP A 104 -1.73 -3.03 -0.61
C ASP A 104 -1.51 -2.32 -1.94
N ILE A 105 -2.60 -2.08 -2.67
CA ILE A 105 -2.56 -1.39 -3.96
C ILE A 105 -2.58 0.13 -3.83
N GLY A 106 -2.81 0.68 -2.62
CA GLY A 106 -2.92 2.12 -2.40
C GLY A 106 -1.78 2.94 -3.01
N PRO A 107 -0.50 2.58 -2.80
CA PRO A 107 0.64 3.29 -3.37
C PRO A 107 0.73 3.25 -4.91
N TYR A 108 0.01 2.34 -5.56
CA TYR A 108 0.05 2.13 -7.01
C TYR A 108 -1.12 2.78 -7.75
N LEU A 109 -2.15 3.24 -7.02
CA LEU A 109 -3.31 3.92 -7.57
C LEU A 109 -3.15 5.44 -7.64
N VAL A 110 -2.22 6.01 -6.87
CA VAL A 110 -1.94 7.45 -6.88
C VAL A 110 -0.89 7.72 -7.96
N ARG A 111 -1.33 8.16 -9.14
CA ARG A 111 -0.49 8.80 -10.16
C ARG A 111 -0.95 10.23 -10.38
#